data_AF-A0A1Y2BTF6-F1
#
_entry.id   AF-A0A1Y2BTF6-F1
#
_cell.length_a   1.000
_cell.length_b   1.000
_cell.length_c   1.000
_cell.angle_alpha   90.00
_cell.angle_beta   90.00
_cell.angle_gamma   90.00
#
_symmetry.space_group_name_H-M   'P 1'
#
loop_
_entity.id
_entity.type
_entity.pdbx_description
1 polymer ?
#
loop_
_entity_poly.entity_id
_entity_poly.type
_entity_poly.pdbx_seq_one_letter_code
_entity_poly.pdbx_strand_id
1 'polypeptide(L)'
;MNCTLFSTLIISTIISSVYGRIVNFSLIAFGNKASITFDGKTLQLQPVDSFSKVFSVSAICPDKEFEYTYDVDGASEGFSRKLPAGALTTHNEFFGRKETISPLKGLGYPEDKPQWTRSIGKTETFDDSYIPTVIVDSGSRQFFISGNDTWTLGRFTMVLRDSIYTETNVPTKAQNRYEDKFQWRIKLENKLNKRKVFKFRASPNDPTFIRQALYADVVRAIGNPVHNQIIVRVYLDDGTPIGLYIMIEVTASNSFIKTQFYGDEKTGKVNAPEEIGVSADAGMGSDFVPDSPLTTFKCDEGKSPEKINSLSSAMEALDVTDADAVKKFSKEWFDLDVFLKFMAMEYLTAHWDSYWMFETNFVLYDDPTESSKDKYKFYFIDQDYDLTFGLNIPAKINTVGDAFPSQSYKDLVNANLQVSDRVKTYRVAIDKFLKQGVTVKMFEDHLVDIVKHVFNPVALGRRIDEYDRRYASEIEWDYGLKRLHIGGDPTKTRYVWTFQDYKDNLEATAKKSTDWGLRQWIQMRAEAVAAEFDFEWDSVPLEPVTKIIPEEDISNAEASNLDDKSASNSKIEMNMTFIMMAIAVVIFEILM
;
A
#
# COMPACT_ATOMS: atom_id res chain seq x y z
N MET A 1 -50.34 -0.80 20.81
CA MET A 1 -48.97 -1.33 20.62
C MET A 1 -47.99 -0.31 20.02
N ASN A 2 -48.23 1.00 20.17
CA ASN A 2 -47.36 2.08 19.64
C ASN A 2 -46.84 3.06 20.72
N CYS A 3 -47.02 2.77 22.01
CA CYS A 3 -46.52 3.66 23.09
C CYS A 3 -45.14 3.27 23.61
N THR A 4 -44.66 2.04 23.37
CA THR A 4 -43.37 1.54 23.89
C THR A 4 -42.18 1.94 23.02
N LEU A 5 -42.34 2.11 21.70
CA LEU A 5 -41.29 2.59 20.80
C LEU A 5 -41.05 4.11 20.92
N PHE A 6 -42.12 4.88 21.15
CA PHE A 6 -42.02 6.34 21.31
C PHE A 6 -41.44 6.74 22.68
N SER A 7 -41.66 5.93 23.72
CA SER A 7 -41.08 6.15 25.05
C SER A 7 -39.60 5.76 25.14
N THR A 8 -39.14 4.75 24.39
CA THR A 8 -37.69 4.41 24.33
C THR A 8 -36.89 5.46 23.56
N LEU A 9 -37.45 6.05 22.49
CA LEU A 9 -36.81 7.11 21.72
C LEU A 9 -36.75 8.45 22.50
N ILE A 10 -37.76 8.74 23.31
CA ILE A 10 -37.80 9.93 24.19
C ILE A 10 -36.93 9.76 25.43
N ILE A 11 -36.80 8.55 25.99
CA ILE A 11 -35.89 8.30 27.13
C ILE A 11 -34.41 8.35 26.69
N SER A 12 -34.06 7.89 25.48
CA SER A 12 -32.72 8.03 24.91
C SER A 12 -32.31 9.50 24.67
N THR A 13 -33.25 10.35 24.24
CA THR A 13 -33.02 11.78 23.99
C THR A 13 -33.06 12.64 25.27
N ILE A 14 -33.76 12.20 26.32
CA ILE A 14 -33.76 12.89 27.63
C ILE A 14 -32.57 12.46 28.50
N ILE A 15 -32.04 11.24 28.36
CA ILE A 15 -30.82 10.81 29.07
C ILE A 15 -29.56 11.43 28.45
N SER A 16 -29.48 11.56 27.13
CA SER A 16 -28.32 12.18 26.44
C SER A 16 -28.15 13.66 26.75
N SER A 17 -29.22 14.40 27.04
CA SER A 17 -29.14 15.83 27.40
C SER A 17 -28.74 16.11 28.85
N VAL A 18 -28.66 15.08 29.71
CA VAL A 18 -28.37 15.25 31.16
C VAL A 18 -27.20 14.38 31.66
N TYR A 19 -26.87 13.25 31.01
CA TYR A 19 -25.93 12.26 31.57
C TYR A 19 -24.65 11.99 30.77
N GLY A 20 -24.46 12.58 29.58
CA GLY A 20 -23.28 12.35 28.75
C GLY A 20 -23.50 11.30 27.65
N ARG A 21 -22.42 10.88 26.97
CA ARG A 21 -22.45 9.94 25.84
C ARG A 21 -21.74 8.64 26.16
N ILE A 22 -22.22 7.53 25.60
CA ILE A 22 -21.54 6.23 25.73
C ILE A 22 -20.38 6.19 24.74
N VAL A 23 -19.16 6.03 25.27
CA VAL A 23 -17.93 5.90 24.48
C VAL A 23 -17.40 4.49 24.62
N ASN A 24 -17.04 3.86 23.50
CA ASN A 24 -16.26 2.64 23.49
C ASN A 24 -14.76 2.95 23.43
N PHE A 25 -14.03 2.55 24.46
CA PHE A 25 -12.58 2.61 24.50
C PHE A 25 -12.02 1.27 24.04
N SER A 26 -11.06 1.30 23.12
CA SER A 26 -10.39 0.11 22.61
C SER A 26 -8.87 0.32 22.56
N LEU A 27 -8.12 -0.63 23.11
CA LEU A 27 -6.67 -0.54 23.28
C LEU A 27 -5.99 -1.85 22.91
N ILE A 28 -5.05 -1.80 21.97
CA ILE A 28 -4.07 -2.82 21.68
C ILE A 28 -2.93 -2.71 22.70
N ALA A 29 -2.74 -3.76 23.50
CA ALA A 29 -1.66 -3.85 24.48
C ALA A 29 -1.21 -5.30 24.69
N PHE A 30 0.10 -5.52 24.85
CA PHE A 30 0.67 -6.86 25.10
C PHE A 30 0.81 -7.20 26.59
N GLY A 31 0.35 -6.32 27.49
CA GLY A 31 0.28 -6.58 28.93
C GLY A 31 -0.93 -7.42 29.33
N ASN A 32 -1.07 -7.71 30.63
CA ASN A 32 -2.12 -8.57 31.16
C ASN A 32 -3.35 -7.79 31.64
N LYS A 33 -3.14 -6.57 32.14
CA LYS A 33 -4.19 -5.69 32.64
C LYS A 33 -4.07 -4.33 31.98
N ALA A 34 -5.18 -3.81 31.49
CA ALA A 34 -5.28 -2.46 30.93
C ALA A 34 -6.37 -1.69 31.67
N SER A 35 -6.11 -0.42 31.95
CA SER A 35 -7.11 0.49 32.49
C SER A 35 -7.06 1.84 31.79
N ILE A 36 -8.20 2.52 31.78
CA ILE A 36 -8.33 3.90 31.33
C ILE A 36 -8.70 4.78 32.50
N THR A 37 -8.12 5.98 32.54
CA THR A 37 -8.49 7.03 33.50
C THR A 37 -8.98 8.27 32.77
N PHE A 38 -10.15 8.78 33.14
CA PHE A 38 -10.71 10.08 32.68
C PHE A 38 -11.56 10.68 33.79
N ASP A 39 -11.57 12.01 33.94
CA ASP A 39 -12.31 12.73 34.99
C ASP A 39 -12.13 12.15 36.42
N GLY A 40 -10.91 11.68 36.74
CA GLY A 40 -10.59 11.05 38.03
C GLY A 40 -11.23 9.67 38.25
N LYS A 41 -11.92 9.11 37.27
CA LYS A 41 -12.47 7.75 37.27
C LYS A 41 -11.52 6.81 36.53
N THR A 42 -11.23 5.66 37.12
CA THR A 42 -10.43 4.60 36.48
C THR A 42 -11.31 3.38 36.22
N LEU A 43 -11.29 2.89 34.98
CA LEU A 43 -12.04 1.71 34.55
C LEU A 43 -11.09 0.65 34.02
N GLN A 44 -11.34 -0.62 34.35
CA GLN A 44 -10.59 -1.74 33.82
C GLN A 44 -11.13 -2.13 32.44
N LEU A 45 -10.24 -2.25 31.45
CA LEU A 45 -10.60 -2.78 30.14
C LEU A 45 -10.52 -4.32 30.19
N GLN A 46 -11.41 -4.98 29.44
CA GLN A 46 -11.45 -6.44 29.34
C GLN A 46 -10.94 -6.89 27.97
N PRO A 47 -10.19 -8.00 27.88
CA PRO A 47 -9.82 -8.58 26.59
C PRO A 47 -11.07 -8.85 25.73
N VAL A 48 -11.07 -8.42 24.47
CA VAL A 48 -12.19 -8.69 23.55
C VAL A 48 -12.16 -10.12 23.02
N ASP A 49 -10.96 -10.71 22.95
CA ASP A 49 -10.69 -12.09 22.60
C ASP A 49 -9.28 -12.50 23.12
N SER A 50 -8.82 -13.71 22.80
CA SER A 50 -7.55 -14.25 23.28
C SER A 50 -6.36 -14.07 22.33
N PHE A 51 -6.54 -13.49 21.15
CA PHE A 51 -5.57 -13.47 20.05
C PHE A 51 -5.21 -12.06 19.54
N SER A 52 -6.13 -11.11 19.56
CA SER A 52 -5.97 -9.77 18.98
C SER A 52 -5.24 -8.79 19.89
N LYS A 53 -5.09 -9.13 21.18
CA LYS A 53 -4.49 -8.26 22.20
C LYS A 53 -5.21 -6.92 22.34
N VAL A 54 -6.48 -6.90 21.94
CA VAL A 54 -7.36 -5.75 22.13
C VAL A 54 -8.11 -5.90 23.44
N PHE A 55 -8.08 -4.85 24.24
CA PHE A 55 -8.88 -4.67 25.43
C PHE A 55 -9.93 -3.60 25.15
N SER A 56 -11.14 -3.73 25.70
CA SER A 56 -12.16 -2.70 25.56
C SER A 56 -12.99 -2.48 26.83
N VAL A 57 -13.60 -1.30 26.93
CA VAL A 57 -14.64 -0.98 27.90
C VAL A 57 -15.56 0.10 27.31
N SER A 58 -16.85 0.06 27.64
CA SER A 58 -17.77 1.16 27.33
C SER A 58 -18.11 1.92 28.59
N ALA A 59 -18.12 3.25 28.53
CA ALA A 59 -18.41 4.10 29.68
C ALA A 59 -19.22 5.35 29.28
N ILE A 60 -20.03 5.83 30.22
CA ILE A 60 -20.71 7.13 30.11
C ILE A 60 -19.67 8.23 30.35
N CYS A 61 -19.44 9.05 29.33
CA CYS A 61 -18.44 10.11 29.29
C CYS A 61 -19.09 11.48 29.09
N PRO A 62 -18.41 12.60 29.41
CA PRO A 62 -18.92 13.93 29.15
C PRO A 62 -19.28 14.14 27.67
N ASP A 63 -20.34 14.92 27.41
CA ASP A 63 -20.70 15.31 26.04
C ASP A 63 -19.88 16.51 25.52
N LYS A 64 -18.63 16.61 25.96
CA LYS A 64 -17.65 17.61 25.55
C LYS A 64 -16.32 16.93 25.22
N GLU A 65 -15.34 17.69 24.77
CA GLU A 65 -13.96 17.19 24.73
C GLU A 65 -13.48 16.91 26.16
N PHE A 66 -12.79 15.80 26.36
CA PHE A 66 -12.12 15.48 27.62
C PHE A 66 -10.82 14.73 27.39
N GLU A 67 -9.98 14.75 28.43
CA GLU A 67 -8.68 14.10 28.46
C GLU A 67 -8.75 12.74 29.15
N TYR A 68 -7.97 11.79 28.65
CA TYR A 68 -7.87 10.45 29.22
C TYR A 68 -6.46 9.88 29.08
N THR A 69 -6.15 8.84 29.83
CA THR A 69 -4.85 8.13 29.81
C THR A 69 -5.07 6.63 29.93
N TYR A 70 -4.19 5.83 29.31
CA TYR A 70 -4.11 4.41 29.58
C TYR A 70 -2.96 4.04 30.52
N ASP A 71 -3.19 2.97 31.28
CA ASP A 71 -2.19 2.26 32.06
C ASP A 71 -2.24 0.78 31.69
N VAL A 72 -1.08 0.17 31.49
CA VAL A 72 -0.93 -1.27 31.23
C VAL A 72 0.01 -1.86 32.26
N ASP A 73 -0.46 -2.89 32.97
CA ASP A 73 0.27 -3.56 34.07
C ASP A 73 0.83 -2.58 35.13
N GLY A 74 0.11 -1.48 35.37
CA GLY A 74 0.48 -0.44 36.34
C GLY A 74 1.49 0.60 35.82
N ALA A 75 1.89 0.51 34.55
CA ALA A 75 2.70 1.52 33.88
C ALA A 75 1.81 2.42 33.01
N SER A 76 1.89 3.73 33.25
CA SER A 76 1.24 4.75 32.42
C SER A 76 1.93 4.88 31.07
N GLU A 77 1.17 5.20 30.01
CA GLU A 77 1.74 5.53 28.69
C GLU A 77 2.49 6.87 28.65
N GLY A 78 2.39 7.69 29.71
CA GLY A 78 3.22 8.90 29.88
C GLY A 78 2.74 10.15 29.15
N PHE A 79 1.55 10.11 28.54
CA PHE A 79 0.90 11.27 27.93
C PHE A 79 -0.63 11.16 28.08
N SER A 80 -1.32 12.29 27.91
CA SER A 80 -2.79 12.31 27.83
C SER A 80 -3.27 12.39 26.39
N ARG A 81 -4.38 11.70 26.12
CA ARG A 81 -5.14 11.68 24.88
C ARG A 81 -6.36 12.57 25.02
N LYS A 82 -6.89 13.03 23.89
CA LYS A 82 -8.10 13.85 23.82
C LYS A 82 -9.17 13.16 22.99
N LEU A 83 -10.37 13.04 23.55
CA LEU A 83 -11.53 12.56 22.82
C LEU A 83 -12.43 13.77 22.47
N PRO A 84 -12.62 14.12 21.19
CA PRO A 84 -13.40 15.30 20.81
C PRO A 84 -14.88 15.12 21.13
N ALA A 85 -15.64 16.22 21.20
CA ALA A 85 -17.10 16.18 21.38
C ALA A 85 -17.78 15.31 20.29
N GLY A 86 -18.80 14.54 20.67
CA GLY A 86 -19.56 13.66 19.76
C GLY A 86 -18.90 12.33 19.38
N ALA A 87 -17.59 12.12 19.64
CA ALA A 87 -16.94 10.85 19.33
C ALA A 87 -17.44 9.71 20.24
N LEU A 88 -17.92 8.61 19.63
CA LEU A 88 -18.49 7.45 20.33
C LEU A 88 -17.51 6.28 20.49
N THR A 89 -16.33 6.39 19.89
CA THR A 89 -15.27 5.38 19.97
C THR A 89 -13.92 6.07 19.98
N THR A 90 -12.92 5.45 20.63
CA THR A 90 -11.51 5.85 20.48
C THR A 90 -10.84 5.22 19.26
N HIS A 91 -11.54 4.34 18.54
CA HIS A 91 -10.97 3.37 17.61
C HIS A 91 -10.03 2.39 18.34
N ASN A 92 -9.46 1.43 17.62
CA ASN A 92 -8.42 0.55 18.17
C ASN A 92 -7.13 1.36 18.38
N GLU A 93 -6.90 1.85 19.59
CA GLU A 93 -5.69 2.61 19.93
C GLU A 93 -4.52 1.67 20.23
N PHE A 94 -3.28 2.13 20.08
CA PHE A 94 -2.11 1.33 20.45
C PHE A 94 -1.42 1.96 21.67
N PHE A 95 -1.18 1.15 22.71
CA PHE A 95 -0.53 1.63 23.93
C PHE A 95 0.86 2.23 23.65
N GLY A 96 1.09 3.47 24.05
CA GLY A 96 2.33 4.20 23.76
C GLY A 96 2.40 4.86 22.38
N ARG A 97 1.34 4.82 21.55
CA ARG A 97 1.22 5.63 20.33
C ARG A 97 0.28 6.81 20.58
N LYS A 98 0.83 8.03 20.55
CA LYS A 98 0.08 9.26 20.85
C LYS A 98 -1.05 9.55 19.86
N GLU A 99 -0.79 9.46 18.56
CA GLU A 99 -1.78 9.74 17.52
C GLU A 99 -2.37 8.43 16.97
N THR A 100 -3.63 8.13 17.32
CA THR A 100 -4.35 6.99 16.76
C THR A 100 -4.68 7.24 15.28
N ILE A 101 -5.37 8.34 15.00
CA ILE A 101 -5.75 8.77 13.65
C ILE A 101 -4.94 10.02 13.27
N SER A 102 -4.20 9.93 12.18
CA SER A 102 -3.49 11.06 11.56
C SER A 102 -3.55 10.89 10.05
N PRO A 103 -4.56 11.47 9.38
CA PRO A 103 -4.70 11.41 7.94
C PRO A 103 -3.49 12.02 7.22
N LEU A 104 -3.23 11.51 6.03
CA LEU A 104 -2.26 12.06 5.10
C LEU A 104 -3.04 12.65 3.91
N LYS A 105 -2.68 13.83 3.40
CA LYS A 105 -3.44 14.43 2.30
C LYS A 105 -3.21 13.64 1.01
N GLY A 106 -1.98 13.19 0.75
CA GLY A 106 -1.63 12.52 -0.50
C GLY A 106 -1.15 13.49 -1.58
N LEU A 107 -1.24 13.08 -2.84
CA LEU A 107 -0.75 13.81 -4.01
C LEU A 107 -1.91 14.13 -4.96
N GLY A 108 -1.94 15.36 -5.47
CA GLY A 108 -2.90 15.81 -6.48
C GLY A 108 -2.35 15.70 -7.89
N TYR A 109 -3.24 15.70 -8.86
CA TYR A 109 -2.94 15.73 -10.30
C TYR A 109 -4.07 16.50 -11.02
N PRO A 110 -3.83 17.14 -12.18
CA PRO A 110 -4.85 17.96 -12.82
C PRO A 110 -6.12 17.15 -13.17
N GLU A 111 -7.28 17.75 -12.91
CA GLU A 111 -8.59 17.08 -13.05
C GLU A 111 -8.94 16.71 -14.50
N ASP A 112 -8.34 17.38 -15.47
CA ASP A 112 -8.54 17.15 -16.90
C ASP A 112 -7.71 15.98 -17.45
N LYS A 113 -6.79 15.42 -16.65
CA LYS A 113 -5.98 14.27 -17.04
C LYS A 113 -6.70 12.94 -16.77
N PRO A 114 -6.48 11.90 -17.58
CA PRO A 114 -7.09 10.59 -17.36
C PRO A 114 -6.79 10.03 -15.97
N GLN A 115 -7.83 9.53 -15.30
CA GLN A 115 -7.75 8.91 -13.98
C GLN A 115 -8.15 7.43 -14.05
N TRP A 116 -7.52 6.60 -13.22
CA TRP A 116 -7.92 5.20 -13.09
C TRP A 116 -9.17 5.08 -12.22
N THR A 117 -10.30 4.73 -12.83
CA THR A 117 -11.62 4.67 -12.16
C THR A 117 -12.17 3.25 -11.99
N ARG A 118 -11.35 2.23 -12.27
CA ARG A 118 -11.77 0.82 -12.30
C ARG A 118 -11.46 0.04 -11.01
N SER A 119 -11.03 0.74 -9.98
CA SER A 119 -10.62 0.16 -8.69
C SER A 119 -11.70 0.32 -7.63
N ILE A 120 -11.73 -0.56 -6.63
CA ILE A 120 -12.51 -0.33 -5.39
C ILE A 120 -11.84 0.68 -4.45
N GLY A 121 -10.69 1.24 -4.84
CA GLY A 121 -9.94 2.22 -4.07
C GLY A 121 -9.37 1.69 -2.76
N LYS A 122 -9.11 2.61 -1.84
CA LYS A 122 -8.69 2.30 -0.48
C LYS A 122 -9.89 1.80 0.32
N THR A 123 -9.76 0.62 0.91
CA THR A 123 -10.70 0.07 1.91
C THR A 123 -10.12 0.27 3.30
N GLU A 124 -10.85 -0.11 4.37
CA GLU A 124 -10.36 -0.04 5.76
C GLU A 124 -8.94 -0.65 5.94
N THR A 125 -8.64 -1.78 5.28
CA THR A 125 -7.29 -2.40 5.28
C THR A 125 -6.16 -1.43 4.88
N PHE A 126 -6.45 -0.44 4.04
CA PHE A 126 -5.51 0.54 3.49
C PHE A 126 -5.89 1.97 3.86
N ASP A 127 -6.59 2.17 4.98
CA ASP A 127 -6.80 3.48 5.58
C ASP A 127 -5.46 4.00 6.13
N ASP A 128 -4.83 4.91 5.37
CA ASP A 128 -3.53 5.49 5.72
C ASP A 128 -3.63 6.62 6.76
N SER A 129 -4.82 6.88 7.31
CA SER A 129 -4.95 7.66 8.55
C SER A 129 -4.57 6.85 9.79
N TYR A 130 -4.58 5.52 9.71
CA TYR A 130 -4.32 4.59 10.81
C TYR A 130 -3.06 3.74 10.56
N ILE A 131 -2.45 3.20 11.62
CA ILE A 131 -1.31 2.27 11.53
C ILE A 131 -1.77 0.90 12.03
N PRO A 132 -2.12 -0.03 11.13
CA PRO A 132 -2.55 -1.35 11.53
C PRO A 132 -1.49 -2.13 12.30
N THR A 133 -1.97 -2.99 13.19
CA THR A 133 -1.13 -3.93 13.93
C THR A 133 -1.42 -5.35 13.49
N VAL A 134 -0.40 -6.00 12.97
CA VAL A 134 -0.41 -7.43 12.62
C VAL A 134 0.15 -8.21 13.80
N ILE A 135 -0.60 -9.23 14.23
CA ILE A 135 -0.24 -10.13 15.31
C ILE A 135 -0.22 -11.54 14.75
N VAL A 136 0.91 -12.20 14.91
CA VAL A 136 1.14 -13.59 14.48
C VAL A 136 1.28 -14.48 15.71
N ASP A 137 0.83 -15.72 15.63
CA ASP A 137 1.02 -16.67 16.73
C ASP A 137 2.51 -16.85 17.09
N SER A 138 2.83 -16.89 18.39
CA SER A 138 4.19 -17.16 18.88
C SER A 138 4.69 -18.56 18.50
N GLY A 139 3.81 -19.50 18.15
CA GLY A 139 4.17 -20.80 17.58
C GLY A 139 4.94 -20.69 16.26
N SER A 140 4.73 -19.60 15.51
CA SER A 140 5.42 -19.29 14.26
C SER A 140 6.72 -18.51 14.48
N ARG A 141 7.20 -18.34 15.72
CA ARG A 141 8.47 -17.66 16.01
C ARG A 141 9.64 -18.21 15.18
N GLN A 142 9.71 -19.52 14.97
CA GLN A 142 10.82 -20.11 14.20
C GLN A 142 10.85 -19.64 12.75
N PHE A 143 9.70 -19.34 12.14
CA PHE A 143 9.66 -18.74 10.80
C PHE A 143 10.44 -17.41 10.78
N PHE A 144 10.26 -16.56 11.78
CA PHE A 144 10.95 -15.27 11.90
C PHE A 144 12.40 -15.38 12.39
N ILE A 145 12.88 -16.57 12.78
CA ILE A 145 14.28 -16.81 13.13
C ILE A 145 15.02 -17.43 11.94
N SER A 146 14.47 -18.48 11.34
CA SER A 146 15.13 -19.22 10.26
C SER A 146 14.88 -18.63 8.88
N GLY A 147 13.77 -17.89 8.71
CA GLY A 147 13.31 -17.44 7.41
C GLY A 147 12.95 -18.60 6.48
N ASN A 148 12.35 -19.70 6.96
CA ASN A 148 12.02 -20.84 6.09
C ASN A 148 11.25 -20.40 4.82
N ASP A 149 11.59 -20.99 3.67
CA ASP A 149 11.01 -20.59 2.38
C ASP A 149 9.48 -20.66 2.36
N THR A 150 8.94 -21.73 2.95
CA THR A 150 7.52 -21.92 3.16
C THR A 150 7.24 -22.19 4.63
N TRP A 151 6.09 -21.70 5.10
CA TRP A 151 5.58 -21.90 6.45
C TRP A 151 4.06 -21.80 6.45
N THR A 152 3.41 -22.30 7.50
CA THR A 152 1.99 -22.08 7.74
C THR A 152 1.85 -21.43 9.10
N LEU A 153 1.39 -20.17 9.12
CA LEU A 153 1.14 -19.49 10.39
C LEU A 153 -0.05 -20.17 11.08
N GLY A 154 0.09 -20.44 12.37
CA GLY A 154 -1.01 -20.95 13.18
C GLY A 154 -2.16 -19.95 13.22
N ARG A 155 -1.85 -18.66 13.37
CA ARG A 155 -2.81 -17.56 13.29
C ARG A 155 -2.17 -16.28 12.74
N PHE A 156 -2.90 -15.63 11.86
CA PHE A 156 -2.67 -14.26 11.40
C PHE A 156 -3.83 -13.40 11.88
N THR A 157 -3.54 -12.33 12.60
CA THR A 157 -4.53 -11.34 13.04
C THR A 157 -4.08 -9.96 12.56
N MET A 158 -5.01 -9.17 12.03
CA MET A 158 -4.77 -7.78 11.68
C MET A 158 -5.82 -6.92 12.40
N VAL A 159 -5.35 -6.07 13.30
CA VAL A 159 -6.18 -5.08 13.99
C VAL A 159 -6.17 -3.81 13.16
N LEU A 160 -7.30 -3.53 12.52
CA LEU A 160 -7.58 -2.33 11.73
C LEU A 160 -8.12 -1.23 12.65
N ARG A 161 -8.51 -0.09 12.05
CA ARG A 161 -9.02 1.07 12.80
C ARG A 161 -10.22 0.69 13.67
N ASP A 162 -11.20 0.03 13.09
CA ASP A 162 -12.49 -0.26 13.74
C ASP A 162 -12.86 -1.75 13.74
N SER A 163 -12.03 -2.59 13.11
CA SER A 163 -12.29 -4.03 13.03
C SER A 163 -11.04 -4.88 13.29
N ILE A 164 -11.29 -6.14 13.64
CA ILE A 164 -10.25 -7.15 13.83
C ILE A 164 -10.50 -8.26 12.81
N TYR A 165 -9.50 -8.50 11.96
CA TYR A 165 -9.48 -9.65 11.06
C TYR A 165 -8.60 -10.74 11.64
N THR A 166 -9.04 -12.00 11.57
CA THR A 166 -8.20 -13.13 11.94
C THR A 166 -8.43 -14.34 11.04
N GLU A 167 -7.36 -15.09 10.78
CA GLU A 167 -7.41 -16.35 10.06
C GLU A 167 -6.36 -17.31 10.62
N THR A 168 -6.65 -18.60 10.62
CA THR A 168 -5.74 -19.66 11.07
C THR A 168 -5.22 -20.48 9.89
N ASN A 169 -4.08 -21.14 10.07
CA ASN A 169 -3.46 -21.98 9.05
C ASN A 169 -3.12 -21.22 7.76
N VAL A 170 -2.49 -20.05 7.88
CA VAL A 170 -2.22 -19.15 6.74
C VAL A 170 -0.91 -19.52 6.04
N PRO A 171 -0.95 -20.00 4.77
CA PRO A 171 0.25 -20.23 3.99
C PRO A 171 1.10 -18.97 3.85
N THR A 172 2.39 -19.13 4.12
CA THR A 172 3.35 -18.03 4.21
C THR A 172 4.64 -18.41 3.51
N LYS A 173 5.30 -17.42 2.90
CA LYS A 173 6.62 -17.57 2.28
C LYS A 173 7.58 -16.47 2.70
N ALA A 174 8.84 -16.81 2.96
CA ALA A 174 9.91 -15.84 3.20
C ALA A 174 10.69 -15.52 1.91
N GLN A 175 11.12 -14.27 1.76
CA GLN A 175 11.93 -13.78 0.65
C GLN A 175 13.03 -12.84 1.19
N ASN A 176 14.14 -12.73 0.47
CA ASN A 176 15.28 -11.87 0.85
C ASN A 176 15.85 -12.16 2.25
N ARG A 177 16.06 -13.44 2.54
CA ARG A 177 16.58 -14.00 3.82
C ARG A 177 18.05 -13.69 4.10
N TYR A 178 18.69 -12.94 3.21
CA TYR A 178 20.04 -12.43 3.44
C TYR A 178 20.02 -11.15 4.29
N GLU A 179 18.84 -10.63 4.61
CA GLU A 179 18.64 -9.41 5.41
C GLU A 179 18.07 -9.75 6.79
N ASP A 180 18.48 -9.01 7.83
CA ASP A 180 18.08 -9.28 9.21
C ASP A 180 16.57 -9.14 9.45
N LYS A 181 15.93 -8.24 8.69
CA LYS A 181 14.48 -8.17 8.55
C LYS A 181 14.13 -8.59 7.12
N PHE A 182 13.81 -9.86 6.94
CA PHE A 182 13.43 -10.42 5.65
C PHE A 182 11.97 -10.07 5.29
N GLN A 183 11.65 -10.16 4.00
CA GLN A 183 10.30 -9.92 3.49
C GLN A 183 9.48 -11.20 3.53
N TRP A 184 8.17 -11.09 3.69
CA TRP A 184 7.33 -12.29 3.72
C TRP A 184 6.00 -12.03 3.03
N ARG A 185 5.34 -13.11 2.62
CA ARG A 185 4.06 -13.07 1.91
C ARG A 185 3.10 -14.02 2.58
N ILE A 186 1.84 -13.62 2.70
CA ILE A 186 0.74 -14.49 3.09
C ILE A 186 -0.23 -14.72 1.93
N LYS A 187 -0.91 -15.86 1.97
CA LYS A 187 -2.09 -16.12 1.16
C LYS A 187 -3.24 -16.50 2.09
N LEU A 188 -4.24 -15.65 2.18
CA LEU A 188 -5.46 -15.88 2.93
C LEU A 188 -6.44 -16.71 2.10
N GLU A 189 -7.17 -17.60 2.75
CA GLU A 189 -8.34 -18.23 2.17
C GLU A 189 -9.55 -17.30 2.25
N ASN A 190 -9.75 -16.65 3.40
CA ASN A 190 -10.80 -15.67 3.56
C ASN A 190 -10.31 -14.31 3.03
N LYS A 191 -11.19 -13.57 2.36
CA LYS A 191 -10.80 -12.28 1.77
C LYS A 191 -10.79 -11.20 2.85
N LEU A 192 -9.66 -10.53 3.06
CA LEU A 192 -9.58 -9.29 3.83
C LEU A 192 -9.89 -8.10 2.91
N ASN A 193 -11.04 -7.46 3.11
CA ASN A 193 -11.59 -6.43 2.22
C ASN A 193 -11.40 -6.78 0.72
N LYS A 194 -11.87 -7.97 0.33
CA LYS A 194 -11.87 -8.53 -1.04
C LYS A 194 -10.50 -8.99 -1.57
N ARG A 195 -9.46 -8.99 -0.74
CA ARG A 195 -8.09 -9.36 -1.12
C ARG A 195 -7.58 -10.60 -0.39
N LYS A 196 -6.73 -11.38 -1.06
CA LYS A 196 -6.22 -12.66 -0.50
C LYS A 196 -4.71 -12.70 -0.34
N VAL A 197 -3.93 -11.98 -1.14
CA VAL A 197 -2.47 -12.12 -1.17
C VAL A 197 -1.81 -10.81 -0.81
N PHE A 198 -1.03 -10.82 0.26
CA PHE A 198 -0.30 -9.64 0.73
C PHE A 198 1.19 -9.95 0.89
N LYS A 199 2.03 -8.99 0.53
CA LYS A 199 3.48 -9.03 0.75
C LYS A 199 3.87 -7.95 1.77
N PHE A 200 4.65 -8.34 2.76
CA PHE A 200 5.20 -7.48 3.79
C PHE A 200 6.63 -7.14 3.38
N ARG A 201 6.79 -5.93 2.85
CA ARG A 201 8.07 -5.41 2.35
C ARG A 201 8.85 -4.81 3.51
N ALA A 202 10.03 -5.35 3.75
CA ALA A 202 10.95 -4.88 4.78
C ALA A 202 11.79 -3.66 4.36
N SER A 203 11.90 -3.42 3.05
CA SER A 203 12.68 -2.35 2.41
C SER A 203 14.10 -2.18 2.99
N PRO A 204 14.90 -3.26 3.12
CA PRO A 204 16.19 -3.19 3.82
C PRO A 204 17.22 -2.33 3.08
N ASN A 205 17.11 -2.21 1.76
CA ASN A 205 17.97 -1.33 0.96
C ASN A 205 17.68 0.16 1.21
N ASP A 206 16.49 0.52 1.70
CA ASP A 206 16.04 1.90 1.82
C ASP A 206 16.29 2.44 3.24
N PRO A 207 17.29 3.32 3.44
CA PRO A 207 17.53 3.94 4.76
C PRO A 207 16.38 4.87 5.18
N THR A 208 15.51 5.29 4.25
CA THR A 208 14.34 6.13 4.55
C THR A 208 13.06 5.33 4.76
N PHE A 209 13.07 4.03 4.43
CA PHE A 209 11.91 3.12 4.44
C PHE A 209 10.69 3.52 3.56
N ILE A 210 10.64 4.74 2.99
CA ILE A 210 9.44 5.31 2.36
C ILE A 210 9.49 5.39 0.83
N ARG A 211 10.61 5.08 0.15
CA ARG A 211 10.76 5.27 -1.31
C ARG A 211 9.74 4.48 -2.13
N GLN A 212 9.57 3.20 -1.80
CA GLN A 212 8.57 2.34 -2.46
C GLN A 212 7.15 2.89 -2.24
N ALA A 213 6.89 3.44 -1.06
CA ALA A 213 5.59 4.02 -0.74
C ALA A 213 5.33 5.29 -1.55
N LEU A 214 6.35 6.15 -1.67
CA LEU A 214 6.31 7.36 -2.46
C LEU A 214 6.09 7.05 -3.96
N TYR A 215 6.76 6.02 -4.50
CA TYR A 215 6.54 5.56 -5.88
C TYR A 215 5.06 5.25 -6.14
N ALA A 216 4.47 4.38 -5.31
CA ALA A 216 3.08 3.97 -5.48
C ALA A 216 2.09 5.12 -5.32
N ASP A 217 2.40 6.12 -4.48
CA ASP A 217 1.56 7.31 -4.34
C ASP A 217 1.58 8.20 -5.58
N VAL A 218 2.74 8.36 -6.24
CA VAL A 218 2.82 9.09 -7.51
C VAL A 218 2.05 8.34 -8.59
N VAL A 219 2.26 7.02 -8.74
CA VAL A 219 1.54 6.20 -9.72
C VAL A 219 0.02 6.30 -9.52
N ARG A 220 -0.44 6.32 -8.25
CA ARG A 220 -1.86 6.50 -7.94
C ARG A 220 -2.37 7.89 -8.36
N ALA A 221 -1.61 8.95 -8.09
CA ALA A 221 -2.00 10.32 -8.40
C ALA A 221 -2.10 10.57 -9.92
N ILE A 222 -1.16 10.03 -10.69
CA ILE A 222 -1.11 10.20 -12.16
C ILE A 222 -2.14 9.33 -12.91
N GLY A 223 -2.98 8.60 -12.16
CA GLY A 223 -4.11 7.86 -12.69
C GLY A 223 -3.73 6.50 -13.29
N ASN A 224 -2.68 5.83 -12.80
CA ASN A 224 -2.31 4.48 -13.21
C ASN A 224 -2.81 3.40 -12.24
N PRO A 225 -3.04 2.15 -12.72
CA PRO A 225 -3.36 1.04 -11.85
C PRO A 225 -2.16 0.68 -10.96
N VAL A 226 -2.34 0.65 -9.64
CA VAL A 226 -1.27 0.38 -8.69
C VAL A 226 -1.80 -0.39 -7.49
N HIS A 227 -0.97 -1.25 -6.88
CA HIS A 227 -1.32 -1.91 -5.63
C HIS A 227 -1.62 -0.87 -4.54
N ASN A 228 -2.60 -1.15 -3.68
CA ASN A 228 -2.68 -0.44 -2.42
C ASN A 228 -1.55 -0.89 -1.48
N GLN A 229 -1.25 -0.01 -0.54
CA GLN A 229 -0.19 -0.22 0.43
C GLN A 229 -0.56 0.43 1.76
N ILE A 230 0.00 -0.10 2.85
CA ILE A 230 -0.11 0.48 4.18
C ILE A 230 1.10 0.11 5.02
N ILE A 231 1.58 1.02 5.85
CA ILE A 231 2.65 0.73 6.82
C ILE A 231 2.03 0.09 8.06
N VAL A 232 2.55 -1.07 8.46
CA VAL A 232 2.03 -1.86 9.57
C VAL A 232 3.13 -2.21 10.57
N ARG A 233 2.76 -2.31 11.85
CA ARG A 233 3.60 -3.00 12.83
C ARG A 233 3.28 -4.49 12.84
N VAL A 234 4.31 -5.31 13.01
CA VAL A 234 4.17 -6.77 13.13
C VAL A 234 4.74 -7.23 14.46
N TYR A 235 3.97 -8.05 15.18
CA TYR A 235 4.34 -8.64 16.47
C TYR A 235 4.01 -10.14 16.50
N LEU A 236 4.68 -10.87 17.39
CA LEU A 236 4.15 -12.14 17.90
C LEU A 236 3.13 -11.86 19.01
N ASP A 237 2.21 -12.80 19.24
CA ASP A 237 1.19 -12.71 20.28
C ASP A 237 1.74 -12.77 21.73
N ASP A 238 3.03 -12.99 21.92
CA ASP A 238 3.73 -12.82 23.21
C ASP A 238 4.30 -11.41 23.41
N GLY A 239 4.06 -10.49 22.49
CA GLY A 239 4.55 -9.11 22.51
C GLY A 239 5.93 -8.91 21.89
N THR A 240 6.56 -9.97 21.36
CA THR A 240 7.84 -9.83 20.66
C THR A 240 7.65 -9.03 19.37
N PRO A 241 8.34 -7.89 19.22
CA PRO A 241 8.25 -7.11 17.99
C PRO A 241 9.02 -7.81 16.86
N ILE A 242 8.38 -7.93 15.69
CA ILE A 242 9.04 -8.39 14.46
C ILE A 242 9.57 -7.19 13.68
N GLY A 243 8.76 -6.13 13.54
CA GLY A 243 9.18 -4.86 12.97
C GLY A 243 8.10 -4.14 12.18
N LEU A 244 8.51 -3.07 11.51
CA LEU A 244 7.71 -2.24 10.62
C LEU A 244 7.81 -2.76 9.18
N TYR A 245 6.68 -2.87 8.48
CA TYR A 245 6.62 -3.36 7.10
C TYR A 245 5.69 -2.49 6.25
N ILE A 246 6.00 -2.34 4.96
CA ILE A 246 5.02 -1.86 3.99
C ILE A 246 4.24 -3.10 3.51
N MET A 247 3.00 -3.24 3.93
CA MET A 247 2.11 -4.29 3.44
C MET A 247 1.51 -3.85 2.11
N ILE A 248 1.67 -4.65 1.07
CA ILE A 248 1.18 -4.39 -0.29
C ILE A 248 0.34 -5.54 -0.83
N GLU A 249 -0.56 -5.24 -1.76
CA GLU A 249 -1.18 -6.27 -2.60
C GLU A 249 -0.15 -6.86 -3.58
N VAL A 250 -0.38 -8.11 -4.02
CA VAL A 250 0.41 -8.72 -5.11
C VAL A 250 -0.29 -8.44 -6.44
N THR A 251 0.35 -7.65 -7.30
CA THR A 251 -0.19 -7.18 -8.59
C THR A 251 -0.53 -8.31 -9.56
N ALA A 252 0.27 -9.37 -9.60
CA ALA A 252 -0.04 -10.55 -10.43
C ALA A 252 -1.20 -11.42 -9.89
N SER A 253 -1.75 -11.12 -8.70
CA SER A 253 -2.79 -11.95 -8.10
C SER A 253 -4.17 -11.66 -8.67
N ASN A 254 -4.97 -12.72 -8.83
CA ASN A 254 -6.38 -12.59 -9.24
C ASN A 254 -7.20 -11.68 -8.32
N SER A 255 -6.87 -11.59 -7.02
CA SER A 255 -7.57 -10.67 -6.11
C SER A 255 -7.24 -9.20 -6.39
N PHE A 256 -5.99 -8.89 -6.73
CA PHE A 256 -5.62 -7.54 -7.14
C PHE A 256 -6.31 -7.18 -8.45
N ILE A 257 -6.22 -8.03 -9.48
CA ILE A 257 -6.87 -7.79 -10.78
C ILE A 257 -8.36 -7.55 -10.62
N LYS A 258 -9.05 -8.41 -9.86
CA LYS A 258 -10.49 -8.25 -9.61
C LYS A 258 -10.82 -6.91 -8.96
N THR A 259 -10.05 -6.50 -7.96
CA THR A 259 -10.32 -5.25 -7.23
C THR A 259 -9.85 -4.00 -7.95
N GLN A 260 -8.86 -4.10 -8.84
CA GLN A 260 -8.24 -2.98 -9.54
C GLN A 260 -8.81 -2.72 -10.93
N PHE A 261 -9.32 -3.74 -11.64
CA PHE A 261 -9.84 -3.61 -13.01
C PHE A 261 -11.36 -3.73 -13.09
N TYR A 262 -12.01 -4.27 -12.06
CA TYR A 262 -13.46 -4.50 -12.05
C TYR A 262 -14.15 -3.94 -10.81
N GLY A 263 -13.47 -3.02 -10.12
CA GLY A 263 -13.96 -2.36 -8.93
C GLY A 263 -14.72 -1.08 -9.24
N ASP A 264 -15.65 -0.76 -8.34
CA ASP A 264 -16.29 0.55 -8.24
C ASP A 264 -15.97 1.13 -6.86
N GLU A 265 -15.27 2.26 -6.83
CA GLU A 265 -14.78 2.86 -5.59
C GLU A 265 -15.89 3.45 -4.72
N LYS A 266 -16.99 3.92 -5.32
CA LYS A 266 -18.11 4.54 -4.59
C LYS A 266 -18.91 3.49 -3.82
N THR A 267 -19.16 2.35 -4.45
CA THR A 267 -19.95 1.25 -3.89
C THR A 267 -19.07 0.19 -3.23
N GLY A 268 -17.76 0.24 -3.48
CA GLY A 268 -16.81 -0.82 -3.15
C GLY A 268 -17.04 -2.12 -3.91
N LYS A 269 -18.03 -2.25 -4.80
CA LYS A 269 -18.40 -3.52 -5.46
C LYS A 269 -17.34 -3.97 -6.48
N VAL A 270 -17.28 -5.28 -6.72
CA VAL A 270 -16.40 -5.89 -7.72
C VAL A 270 -17.26 -6.65 -8.71
N ASN A 271 -17.26 -6.22 -9.96
CA ASN A 271 -18.08 -6.76 -11.06
C ASN A 271 -17.17 -7.46 -12.09
N ALA A 272 -16.40 -8.44 -11.63
CA ALA A 272 -15.51 -9.19 -12.50
C ALA A 272 -16.27 -10.19 -13.38
N PRO A 273 -15.84 -10.44 -14.63
CA PRO A 273 -16.38 -11.52 -15.45
C PRO A 273 -16.14 -12.89 -14.79
N GLU A 274 -16.90 -13.90 -15.22
CA GLU A 274 -16.74 -15.28 -14.74
C GLU A 274 -15.32 -15.78 -14.97
N GLU A 275 -14.79 -15.55 -16.17
CA GLU A 275 -13.38 -15.73 -16.51
C GLU A 275 -12.68 -14.38 -16.66
N ILE A 276 -11.76 -14.09 -15.75
CA ILE A 276 -10.79 -12.99 -15.91
C ILE A 276 -9.66 -13.44 -16.83
N GLY A 277 -9.04 -12.49 -17.53
CA GLY A 277 -7.87 -12.79 -18.36
C GLY A 277 -6.61 -13.14 -17.56
N VAL A 278 -5.51 -13.31 -18.27
CA VAL A 278 -4.23 -13.79 -17.75
C VAL A 278 -3.43 -12.61 -17.19
N SER A 279 -2.88 -12.78 -16.00
CA SER A 279 -1.82 -11.94 -15.46
C SER A 279 -0.49 -12.64 -15.63
N ALA A 280 0.38 -12.07 -16.46
CA ALA A 280 1.70 -12.58 -16.75
C ALA A 280 2.76 -11.75 -15.99
N ASP A 281 3.32 -12.34 -14.94
CA ASP A 281 4.37 -11.76 -14.10
C ASP A 281 5.74 -11.86 -14.81
N ALA A 282 6.36 -10.71 -15.08
CA ALA A 282 7.55 -10.60 -15.92
C ALA A 282 8.86 -10.75 -15.11
N GLY A 283 9.53 -11.88 -15.30
CA GLY A 283 10.91 -12.07 -14.85
C GLY A 283 11.92 -11.45 -15.82
N MET A 284 13.16 -11.29 -15.34
CA MET A 284 14.29 -10.74 -16.09
C MET A 284 14.43 -11.27 -17.51
N GLY A 285 14.48 -10.33 -18.46
CA GLY A 285 14.55 -10.58 -19.91
C GLY A 285 13.20 -10.61 -20.63
N SER A 286 12.10 -10.34 -19.92
CA SER A 286 10.74 -10.30 -20.48
C SER A 286 10.53 -9.07 -21.35
N ASP A 287 10.24 -9.29 -22.63
CA ASP A 287 10.05 -8.23 -23.61
C ASP A 287 9.07 -8.63 -24.72
N PHE A 288 8.68 -7.67 -25.57
CA PHE A 288 7.66 -7.81 -26.62
C PHE A 288 8.24 -8.29 -27.96
N VAL A 289 9.08 -9.33 -27.93
CA VAL A 289 9.69 -9.88 -29.16
C VAL A 289 8.69 -10.82 -29.84
N PRO A 290 8.30 -10.58 -31.11
CA PRO A 290 7.43 -11.50 -31.85
C PRO A 290 8.03 -12.90 -31.98
N ASP A 291 7.19 -13.93 -31.91
CA ASP A 291 7.56 -15.34 -32.05
C ASP A 291 8.70 -15.84 -31.12
N SER A 292 8.99 -15.10 -30.05
CA SER A 292 10.00 -15.48 -29.06
C SER A 292 9.41 -16.39 -27.99
N PRO A 293 10.20 -17.31 -27.39
CA PRO A 293 9.77 -18.03 -26.20
C PRO A 293 9.41 -17.07 -25.06
N LEU A 294 8.20 -17.23 -24.49
CA LEU A 294 7.68 -16.41 -23.40
C LEU A 294 8.00 -16.99 -22.01
N THR A 295 9.12 -17.70 -21.87
CA THR A 295 9.45 -18.48 -20.65
C THR A 295 9.76 -17.62 -19.43
N THR A 296 10.07 -16.34 -19.63
CA THR A 296 10.31 -15.35 -18.58
C THR A 296 9.01 -14.79 -17.99
N PHE A 297 7.89 -14.91 -18.72
CA PHE A 297 6.55 -14.58 -18.20
C PHE A 297 5.99 -15.76 -17.41
N LYS A 298 5.61 -15.50 -16.16
CA LYS A 298 5.03 -16.49 -15.25
C LYS A 298 3.54 -16.21 -15.08
N CYS A 299 2.72 -17.22 -15.29
CA CYS A 299 1.28 -17.15 -15.10
C CYS A 299 0.85 -18.14 -14.02
N ASP A 300 -0.37 -17.96 -13.51
CA ASP A 300 -1.03 -18.96 -12.67
C ASP A 300 -1.13 -20.32 -13.39
N GLU A 301 -1.22 -21.39 -12.60
CA GLU A 301 -1.35 -22.76 -13.12
C GLU A 301 -2.54 -22.89 -14.08
N GLY A 302 -2.30 -23.51 -15.25
CA GLY A 302 -3.31 -23.68 -16.29
C GLY A 302 -3.57 -22.45 -17.17
N LYS A 303 -2.88 -21.32 -16.94
CA LYS A 303 -2.91 -20.13 -17.82
C LYS A 303 -1.65 -20.06 -18.69
N SER A 304 -1.76 -19.42 -19.85
CA SER A 304 -0.66 -19.30 -20.83
C SER A 304 -0.42 -17.84 -21.21
N PRO A 305 0.85 -17.39 -21.33
CA PRO A 305 1.18 -16.05 -21.79
C PRO A 305 1.09 -15.87 -23.32
N GLU A 306 0.73 -16.90 -24.09
CA GLU A 306 0.78 -16.92 -25.58
C GLU A 306 0.18 -15.69 -26.28
N LYS A 307 -0.86 -15.08 -25.72
CA LYS A 307 -1.50 -13.86 -26.26
C LYS A 307 -0.52 -12.67 -26.38
N ILE A 308 0.57 -12.67 -25.60
CA ILE A 308 1.62 -11.65 -25.69
C ILE A 308 2.27 -11.66 -27.08
N ASN A 309 2.39 -12.81 -27.77
CA ASN A 309 2.94 -12.84 -29.13
C ASN A 309 2.07 -12.06 -30.13
N SER A 310 0.75 -12.08 -29.97
CA SER A 310 -0.17 -11.28 -30.79
C SER A 310 0.04 -9.79 -30.54
N LEU A 311 0.22 -9.39 -29.27
CA LEU A 311 0.58 -8.02 -28.92
C LEU A 311 1.94 -7.62 -29.52
N SER A 312 2.97 -8.45 -29.36
CA SER A 312 4.31 -8.21 -29.91
C SER A 312 4.27 -8.01 -31.43
N SER A 313 3.53 -8.86 -32.15
CA SER A 313 3.37 -8.75 -33.60
C SER A 313 2.63 -7.47 -34.01
N ALA A 314 1.58 -7.09 -33.28
CA ALA A 314 0.85 -5.84 -33.53
C ALA A 314 1.73 -4.61 -33.22
N MET A 315 2.57 -4.67 -32.19
CA MET A 315 3.52 -3.62 -31.83
C MET A 315 4.61 -3.46 -32.89
N GLU A 316 5.15 -4.57 -33.41
CA GLU A 316 6.12 -4.54 -34.49
C GLU A 316 5.53 -3.87 -35.74
N ALA A 317 4.32 -4.24 -36.14
CA ALA A 317 3.63 -3.73 -37.33
C ALA A 317 3.12 -2.28 -37.22
N LEU A 318 3.06 -1.70 -36.01
CA LEU A 318 2.54 -0.36 -35.78
C LEU A 318 3.41 0.72 -36.45
N ASP A 319 2.82 1.62 -37.23
CA ASP A 319 3.49 2.86 -37.61
C ASP A 319 3.30 3.91 -36.50
N VAL A 320 4.38 4.21 -35.77
CA VAL A 320 4.35 5.21 -34.68
C VAL A 320 4.33 6.65 -35.17
N THR A 321 4.50 6.89 -36.48
CA THR A 321 4.41 8.23 -37.08
C THR A 321 2.97 8.60 -37.46
N ASP A 322 2.08 7.60 -37.57
CA ASP A 322 0.65 7.79 -37.83
C ASP A 322 -0.14 7.86 -36.51
N ALA A 323 -0.65 9.05 -36.19
CA ALA A 323 -1.40 9.30 -34.96
C ALA A 323 -2.70 8.46 -34.87
N ASP A 324 -3.38 8.20 -35.98
CA ASP A 324 -4.61 7.39 -35.99
C ASP A 324 -4.28 5.92 -35.79
N ALA A 325 -3.18 5.43 -36.37
CA ALA A 325 -2.68 4.08 -36.12
C ALA A 325 -2.30 3.88 -34.64
N VAL A 326 -1.57 4.83 -34.05
CA VAL A 326 -1.18 4.82 -32.62
C VAL A 326 -2.42 4.83 -31.73
N LYS A 327 -3.39 5.71 -31.99
CA LYS A 327 -4.64 5.78 -31.21
C LYS A 327 -5.43 4.47 -31.29
N LYS A 328 -5.50 3.87 -32.48
CA LYS A 328 -6.18 2.58 -32.67
C LYS A 328 -5.45 1.45 -31.95
N PHE A 329 -4.13 1.38 -32.05
CA PHE A 329 -3.31 0.41 -31.32
C PHE A 329 -3.50 0.56 -29.81
N SER A 330 -3.45 1.80 -29.31
CA SER A 330 -3.66 2.09 -27.90
C SER A 330 -5.00 1.57 -27.41
N LYS A 331 -6.05 1.75 -28.22
CA LYS A 331 -7.41 1.34 -27.87
C LYS A 331 -7.62 -0.18 -27.94
N GLU A 332 -7.04 -0.86 -28.93
CA GLU A 332 -7.40 -2.25 -29.26
C GLU A 332 -6.40 -3.30 -28.77
N TRP A 333 -5.15 -2.91 -28.47
CA TRP A 333 -4.06 -3.85 -28.17
C TRP A 333 -3.36 -3.57 -26.85
N PHE A 334 -2.97 -2.33 -26.59
CA PHE A 334 -2.13 -2.03 -25.43
C PHE A 334 -2.32 -0.61 -24.96
N ASP A 335 -2.67 -0.40 -23.69
CA ASP A 335 -2.90 0.94 -23.19
C ASP A 335 -1.61 1.78 -23.11
N LEU A 336 -1.41 2.66 -24.09
CA LEU A 336 -0.20 3.47 -24.18
C LEU A 336 -0.14 4.59 -23.13
N ASP A 337 -1.28 5.12 -22.66
CA ASP A 337 -1.29 6.14 -21.61
C ASP A 337 -0.77 5.56 -20.29
N VAL A 338 -1.31 4.39 -19.90
CA VAL A 338 -0.84 3.67 -18.72
C VAL A 338 0.64 3.28 -18.86
N PHE A 339 1.04 2.70 -20.00
CA PHE A 339 2.41 2.28 -20.23
C PHE A 339 3.40 3.45 -20.17
N LEU A 340 3.15 4.54 -20.90
CA LEU A 340 4.10 5.66 -21.00
C LEU A 340 4.25 6.42 -19.68
N LYS A 341 3.18 6.50 -18.86
CA LYS A 341 3.26 7.02 -17.49
C LYS A 341 4.16 6.15 -16.59
N PHE A 342 4.09 4.82 -16.71
CA PHE A 342 5.03 3.93 -16.02
C PHE A 342 6.46 4.11 -16.52
N MET A 343 6.67 4.23 -17.83
CA MET A 343 8.00 4.48 -18.38
C MET A 343 8.59 5.80 -17.89
N ALA A 344 7.75 6.85 -17.72
CA ALA A 344 8.19 8.11 -17.13
C ALA A 344 8.58 7.91 -15.66
N MET A 345 7.80 7.14 -14.89
CA MET A 345 8.08 6.86 -13.48
C MET A 345 9.34 6.03 -13.27
N GLU A 346 9.56 4.98 -14.05
CA GLU A 346 10.79 4.20 -14.02
C GLU A 346 12.01 5.06 -14.37
N TYR A 347 11.89 5.98 -15.35
CA TYR A 347 12.94 6.95 -15.68
C TYR A 347 13.22 7.92 -14.53
N LEU A 348 12.19 8.61 -14.02
CA LEU A 348 12.30 9.63 -12.97
C LEU A 348 12.94 9.07 -11.69
N THR A 349 12.62 7.83 -11.36
CA THR A 349 13.11 7.17 -10.15
C THR A 349 14.31 6.28 -10.39
N ALA A 350 14.76 6.12 -11.63
CA ALA A 350 15.75 5.13 -12.04
C ALA A 350 15.45 3.74 -11.46
N HIS A 351 14.24 3.25 -11.72
CA HIS A 351 13.84 1.89 -11.36
C HIS A 351 14.60 0.87 -12.20
N TRP A 352 15.88 0.68 -11.88
CA TRP A 352 16.77 -0.10 -12.71
C TRP A 352 16.39 -1.58 -12.69
N ASP A 353 15.89 -2.11 -11.57
CA ASP A 353 15.36 -3.48 -11.51
C ASP A 353 13.94 -3.57 -12.10
N SER A 354 13.61 -2.80 -13.14
CA SER A 354 12.36 -2.90 -13.91
C SER A 354 12.63 -2.87 -15.42
N TYR A 355 11.64 -2.50 -16.24
CA TYR A 355 11.66 -2.67 -17.69
C TYR A 355 12.81 -1.92 -18.37
N TRP A 356 13.12 -0.68 -17.96
CA TRP A 356 14.18 0.12 -18.61
C TRP A 356 15.56 -0.53 -18.63
N MET A 357 15.95 -1.32 -17.63
CA MET A 357 17.31 -1.87 -17.57
C MET A 357 17.35 -3.39 -17.48
N PHE A 358 16.39 -4.05 -16.83
CA PHE A 358 16.42 -5.50 -16.61
C PHE A 358 15.26 -6.26 -17.24
N GLU A 359 14.33 -5.58 -17.91
CA GLU A 359 13.18 -6.23 -18.57
C GLU A 359 12.41 -7.14 -17.57
N THR A 360 12.11 -6.62 -16.37
CA THR A 360 11.53 -7.40 -15.25
C THR A 360 10.58 -6.56 -14.40
N ASN A 361 9.95 -7.15 -13.38
CA ASN A 361 9.17 -6.47 -12.34
C ASN A 361 7.99 -5.66 -12.89
N PHE A 362 7.34 -6.19 -13.92
CA PHE A 362 6.02 -5.72 -14.37
C PHE A 362 5.06 -6.89 -14.55
N VAL A 363 3.78 -6.60 -14.68
CA VAL A 363 2.72 -7.55 -15.02
C VAL A 363 2.07 -7.08 -16.32
N LEU A 364 1.86 -8.02 -17.25
CA LEU A 364 0.97 -7.82 -18.37
C LEU A 364 -0.37 -8.49 -18.07
N TYR A 365 -1.43 -7.70 -18.10
CA TYR A 365 -2.79 -8.19 -17.91
C TYR A 365 -3.59 -8.05 -19.20
N ASP A 366 -4.12 -9.17 -19.75
CA ASP A 366 -5.10 -9.10 -20.82
C ASP A 366 -6.51 -8.99 -20.25
N ASP A 367 -7.23 -7.92 -20.61
CA ASP A 367 -8.58 -7.68 -20.15
C ASP A 367 -9.60 -8.25 -21.15
N PRO A 368 -10.30 -9.35 -20.84
CA PRO A 368 -11.27 -9.95 -21.76
C PRO A 368 -12.48 -9.05 -22.02
N THR A 369 -12.79 -8.09 -21.15
CA THR A 369 -13.96 -7.20 -21.31
C THR A 369 -13.72 -6.07 -22.32
N GLU A 370 -12.44 -5.77 -22.60
CA GLU A 370 -12.01 -4.82 -23.63
C GLU A 370 -11.38 -5.51 -24.85
N SER A 371 -11.27 -6.84 -24.81
CA SER A 371 -10.76 -7.66 -25.91
C SER A 371 -11.83 -7.96 -26.95
N SER A 372 -11.39 -8.28 -28.17
CA SER A 372 -12.23 -8.77 -29.26
C SER A 372 -11.79 -10.18 -29.68
N LYS A 373 -12.51 -10.79 -30.62
CA LYS A 373 -12.22 -12.17 -31.08
C LYS A 373 -10.76 -12.36 -31.49
N ASP A 374 -10.15 -11.35 -32.12
CA ASP A 374 -8.83 -11.44 -32.75
C ASP A 374 -7.79 -10.46 -32.14
N LYS A 375 -8.17 -9.70 -31.10
CA LYS A 375 -7.30 -8.70 -30.45
C LYS A 375 -7.47 -8.75 -28.95
N TYR A 376 -6.37 -8.81 -28.22
CA TYR A 376 -6.35 -8.85 -26.77
C TYR A 376 -5.86 -7.51 -26.25
N LYS A 377 -6.69 -6.82 -25.47
CA LYS A 377 -6.33 -5.52 -24.88
C LYS A 377 -5.49 -5.77 -23.63
N PHE A 378 -4.25 -5.33 -23.65
CA PHE A 378 -3.30 -5.46 -22.56
C PHE A 378 -3.11 -4.16 -21.78
N TYR A 379 -2.80 -4.32 -20.50
CA TYR A 379 -2.34 -3.27 -19.60
C TYR A 379 -0.99 -3.65 -19.00
N PHE A 380 -0.07 -2.68 -18.94
CA PHE A 380 1.20 -2.79 -18.22
C PHE A 380 1.02 -2.30 -16.78
N ILE A 381 1.49 -3.08 -15.81
CA ILE A 381 1.39 -2.74 -14.39
C ILE A 381 2.77 -2.98 -13.79
N ASP A 382 3.47 -1.92 -13.44
CA ASP A 382 4.76 -2.01 -12.77
C ASP A 382 4.62 -2.63 -11.36
N GLN A 383 5.69 -3.17 -10.77
CA GLN A 383 5.69 -3.74 -9.41
C GLN A 383 7.10 -3.74 -8.78
N ASP A 384 7.17 -4.10 -7.49
CA ASP A 384 8.44 -4.28 -6.74
C ASP A 384 9.38 -3.05 -6.81
N TYR A 385 8.84 -1.87 -6.47
CA TYR A 385 9.52 -0.56 -6.50
C TYR A 385 10.58 -0.31 -5.41
N ASP A 386 11.21 -1.34 -4.87
CA ASP A 386 12.16 -1.19 -3.75
C ASP A 386 13.57 -0.73 -4.17
N LEU A 387 13.86 -0.73 -5.47
CA LEU A 387 15.15 -0.31 -6.05
C LEU A 387 14.96 0.93 -6.92
N THR A 388 14.47 1.99 -6.28
CA THR A 388 14.09 3.27 -6.88
C THR A 388 14.74 4.44 -6.14
N PHE A 389 14.68 5.64 -6.70
CA PHE A 389 15.23 6.89 -6.13
C PHE A 389 16.71 6.77 -5.68
N GLY A 390 17.56 6.23 -6.56
CA GLY A 390 18.99 6.13 -6.32
C GLY A 390 19.47 4.86 -5.62
N LEU A 391 18.55 3.99 -5.17
CA LEU A 391 18.91 2.79 -4.43
C LEU A 391 19.64 1.75 -5.28
N ASN A 392 20.84 1.36 -4.85
CA ASN A 392 21.69 0.29 -5.35
C ASN A 392 21.90 0.30 -6.86
N ILE A 393 21.95 1.48 -7.49
CA ILE A 393 22.16 1.58 -8.94
C ILE A 393 23.48 0.88 -9.29
N PRO A 394 23.47 -0.17 -10.13
CA PRO A 394 24.68 -0.89 -10.46
C PRO A 394 25.69 0.02 -11.19
N ALA A 395 26.98 -0.15 -10.91
CA ALA A 395 28.05 0.63 -11.56
C ALA A 395 28.06 0.47 -13.10
N LYS A 396 27.52 -0.63 -13.63
CA LYS A 396 27.34 -0.83 -15.09
C LYS A 396 26.25 0.07 -15.69
N ILE A 397 25.32 0.55 -14.87
CA ILE A 397 24.23 1.45 -15.27
C ILE A 397 24.65 2.90 -14.98
N ASN A 398 25.17 3.19 -13.78
CA ASN A 398 25.67 4.52 -13.48
C ASN A 398 27.07 4.75 -14.06
N THR A 399 27.11 5.22 -15.32
CA THR A 399 28.35 5.56 -16.03
C THR A 399 28.73 7.04 -15.96
N VAL A 400 27.87 7.88 -15.35
CA VAL A 400 28.02 9.34 -15.28
C VAL A 400 28.22 9.85 -13.85
N GLY A 401 28.34 8.95 -12.87
CA GLY A 401 28.58 9.27 -11.46
C GLY A 401 27.44 10.10 -10.87
N ASP A 402 27.80 11.16 -10.13
CA ASP A 402 26.86 12.02 -9.41
C ASP A 402 25.82 12.71 -10.31
N ALA A 403 26.10 12.82 -11.62
CA ALA A 403 25.20 13.43 -12.61
C ALA A 403 24.07 12.50 -13.07
N PHE A 404 24.01 11.25 -12.60
CA PHE A 404 23.01 10.27 -13.03
C PHE A 404 21.55 10.73 -12.87
N PRO A 405 21.14 11.40 -11.77
CA PRO A 405 19.79 11.96 -11.63
C PRO A 405 19.47 13.06 -12.66
N SER A 406 20.48 13.64 -13.31
CA SER A 406 20.32 14.71 -14.29
C SER A 406 20.42 14.24 -15.74
N GLN A 407 20.62 12.94 -15.98
CA GLN A 407 20.69 12.38 -17.32
C GLN A 407 19.36 12.48 -18.07
N SER A 408 19.38 12.91 -19.33
CA SER A 408 18.17 12.91 -20.18
C SER A 408 17.70 11.50 -20.47
N TYR A 409 16.38 11.29 -20.54
CA TYR A 409 15.83 10.01 -20.99
C TYR A 409 16.30 9.67 -22.43
N LYS A 410 16.60 10.68 -23.26
CA LYS A 410 17.11 10.50 -24.63
C LYS A 410 18.45 9.76 -24.66
N ASP A 411 19.30 10.01 -23.67
CA ASP A 411 20.56 9.28 -23.54
C ASP A 411 20.31 7.81 -23.17
N LEU A 412 19.34 7.55 -22.29
CA LEU A 412 18.97 6.20 -21.86
C LEU A 412 18.31 5.37 -22.97
N VAL A 413 17.44 5.99 -23.78
CA VAL A 413 16.83 5.36 -24.96
C VAL A 413 17.91 4.84 -25.92
N ASN A 414 18.99 5.60 -26.08
CA ASN A 414 20.10 5.27 -26.97
C ASN A 414 21.23 4.48 -26.30
N ALA A 415 21.14 4.24 -24.99
CA ALA A 415 22.18 3.53 -24.26
C ALA A 415 22.14 2.02 -24.53
N ASN A 416 23.32 1.45 -24.78
CA ASN A 416 23.51 -0.01 -24.85
C ASN A 416 23.59 -0.57 -23.42
N LEU A 417 22.47 -1.06 -22.91
CA LEU A 417 22.29 -1.48 -21.52
C LEU A 417 22.29 -3.00 -21.36
N GLN A 418 23.31 -3.67 -21.91
CA GLN A 418 23.54 -5.10 -21.65
C GLN A 418 24.08 -5.34 -20.23
N VAL A 419 23.19 -5.21 -19.24
CA VAL A 419 23.53 -5.30 -17.82
C VAL A 419 23.76 -6.74 -17.35
N SER A 420 23.20 -7.73 -18.07
CA SER A 420 23.44 -9.16 -17.86
C SER A 420 23.22 -9.95 -19.16
N ASP A 421 23.68 -11.20 -19.21
CA ASP A 421 23.49 -12.11 -20.36
C ASP A 421 22.02 -12.50 -20.58
N ARG A 422 21.15 -12.22 -19.61
CA ARG A 422 19.70 -12.51 -19.65
C ARG A 422 18.87 -11.35 -20.19
N VAL A 423 19.49 -10.18 -20.37
CA VAL A 423 18.85 -8.95 -20.83
C VAL A 423 19.39 -8.63 -22.22
N LYS A 424 18.51 -8.16 -23.10
CA LYS A 424 18.89 -7.85 -24.48
C LYS A 424 19.60 -6.50 -24.53
N THR A 425 20.32 -6.24 -25.62
CA THR A 425 20.96 -4.93 -25.86
C THR A 425 19.97 -3.86 -26.30
N TYR A 426 18.74 -4.26 -26.64
CA TYR A 426 17.63 -3.43 -27.07
C TYR A 426 16.39 -3.78 -26.26
N ARG A 427 15.44 -2.85 -26.15
CA ARG A 427 14.16 -3.07 -25.48
C ARG A 427 13.06 -2.74 -26.46
N VAL A 428 12.25 -3.72 -26.84
CA VAL A 428 11.32 -3.58 -27.97
C VAL A 428 10.39 -2.39 -27.78
N ALA A 429 9.73 -2.24 -26.62
CA ALA A 429 8.77 -1.16 -26.43
C ALA A 429 9.44 0.22 -26.26
N ILE A 430 10.60 0.32 -25.59
CA ILE A 430 11.35 1.59 -25.53
C ILE A 430 11.79 2.02 -26.93
N ASP A 431 12.37 1.10 -27.69
CA ASP A 431 12.85 1.37 -29.04
C ASP A 431 11.71 1.73 -29.98
N LYS A 432 10.57 1.05 -29.83
CA LYS A 432 9.38 1.31 -30.65
C LYS A 432 8.77 2.67 -30.35
N PHE A 433 8.57 2.99 -29.07
CA PHE A 433 7.72 4.13 -28.68
C PHE A 433 8.50 5.41 -28.38
N LEU A 434 9.78 5.33 -27.99
CA LEU A 434 10.54 6.48 -27.49
C LEU A 434 11.68 6.96 -28.42
N LYS A 435 11.94 6.28 -29.54
CA LYS A 435 12.95 6.72 -30.52
C LYS A 435 12.42 7.70 -31.56
N GLN A 436 11.16 7.55 -31.99
CA GLN A 436 10.56 8.39 -33.04
C GLN A 436 9.03 8.32 -33.02
N GLY A 437 8.39 9.24 -33.74
CA GLY A 437 6.94 9.24 -33.95
C GLY A 437 6.15 9.97 -32.86
N VAL A 438 4.83 9.87 -32.97
CA VAL A 438 3.85 10.57 -32.11
C VAL A 438 3.94 10.09 -30.66
N THR A 439 4.36 8.84 -30.44
CA THR A 439 4.49 8.26 -29.10
C THR A 439 5.60 8.88 -28.26
N VAL A 440 6.63 9.46 -28.89
CA VAL A 440 7.65 10.26 -28.17
C VAL A 440 7.00 11.49 -27.55
N LYS A 441 6.18 12.20 -28.33
CA LYS A 441 5.46 13.38 -27.84
C LYS A 441 4.50 13.02 -26.70
N MET A 442 3.78 11.90 -26.81
CA MET A 442 2.92 11.39 -25.75
C MET A 442 3.69 11.13 -24.45
N PHE A 443 4.86 10.49 -24.55
CA PHE A 443 5.74 10.26 -23.40
C PHE A 443 6.25 11.56 -22.78
N GLU A 444 6.74 12.49 -23.61
CA GLU A 444 7.24 13.79 -23.14
C GLU A 444 6.14 14.61 -22.47
N ASP A 445 4.89 14.58 -22.99
CA ASP A 445 3.74 15.22 -22.35
C ASP A 445 3.47 14.65 -20.96
N HIS A 446 3.44 13.32 -20.82
CA HIS A 446 3.32 12.69 -19.50
C HIS A 446 4.49 13.03 -18.59
N LEU A 447 5.72 12.98 -19.08
CA LEU A 447 6.91 13.30 -18.30
C LEU A 447 6.85 14.74 -17.75
N VAL A 448 6.50 15.71 -18.60
CA VAL A 448 6.33 17.12 -18.22
C VAL A 448 5.19 17.27 -17.22
N ASP A 449 3.99 16.72 -17.49
CA ASP A 449 2.86 16.81 -16.56
C ASP A 449 3.19 16.22 -15.18
N ILE A 450 3.83 15.04 -15.16
CA ILE A 450 4.18 14.35 -13.92
C ILE A 450 5.18 15.19 -13.12
N VAL A 451 6.26 15.69 -13.73
CA VAL A 451 7.24 16.53 -13.02
C VAL A 451 6.63 17.86 -12.59
N LYS A 452 5.88 18.51 -13.48
CA LYS A 452 5.24 19.81 -13.21
C LYS A 452 4.30 19.75 -12.01
N HIS A 453 3.52 18.70 -11.87
CA HIS A 453 2.42 18.64 -10.90
C HIS A 453 2.68 17.73 -9.70
N VAL A 454 3.52 16.69 -9.84
CA VAL A 454 3.63 15.62 -8.84
C VAL A 454 5.08 15.33 -8.44
N PHE A 455 5.96 15.02 -9.39
CA PHE A 455 7.36 14.63 -9.16
C PHE A 455 8.26 15.87 -9.10
N ASN A 456 8.07 16.71 -8.09
CA ASN A 456 8.90 17.89 -7.88
C ASN A 456 9.11 18.15 -6.37
N PRO A 457 10.08 19.01 -6.01
CA PRO A 457 10.42 19.31 -4.61
C PRO A 457 9.26 19.87 -3.79
N VAL A 458 8.27 20.49 -4.44
CA VAL A 458 7.11 21.09 -3.77
C VAL A 458 6.09 20.00 -3.43
N ALA A 459 5.62 19.26 -4.42
CA ALA A 459 4.58 18.24 -4.24
C ALA A 459 5.08 17.00 -3.48
N LEU A 460 6.22 16.42 -3.88
CA LEU A 460 6.83 15.31 -3.12
C LEU A 460 7.40 15.78 -1.79
N GLY A 461 7.88 17.03 -1.69
CA GLY A 461 8.34 17.59 -0.43
C GLY A 461 7.25 17.56 0.64
N ARG A 462 6.04 18.03 0.31
CA ARG A 462 4.86 17.92 1.18
C ARG A 462 4.58 16.47 1.57
N ARG A 463 4.62 15.54 0.61
CA ARG A 463 4.31 14.13 0.89
C ARG A 463 5.35 13.47 1.79
N ILE A 464 6.63 13.81 1.62
CA ILE A 464 7.70 13.35 2.51
C ILE A 464 7.51 13.92 3.92
N ASP A 465 7.15 15.19 4.06
CA ASP A 465 6.86 15.80 5.37
C ASP A 465 5.69 15.10 6.08
N GLU A 466 4.65 14.71 5.34
CA GLU A 466 3.55 13.92 5.88
C GLU A 466 4.00 12.55 6.39
N TYR A 467 4.90 11.89 5.65
CA TYR A 467 5.47 10.61 6.05
C TYR A 467 6.42 10.72 7.24
N ASP A 468 7.30 11.71 7.28
CA ASP A 468 8.17 11.97 8.42
C ASP A 468 7.33 12.23 9.68
N ARG A 469 6.37 13.16 9.60
CA ARG A 469 5.46 13.47 10.72
C ARG A 469 4.73 12.22 11.24
N ARG A 470 4.23 11.36 10.35
CA ARG A 470 3.43 10.18 10.75
C ARG A 470 4.27 8.98 11.18
N TYR A 471 5.41 8.75 10.54
CA TYR A 471 6.13 7.48 10.62
C TYR A 471 7.55 7.59 11.19
N ALA A 472 8.12 8.78 11.43
CA ALA A 472 9.48 8.90 11.95
C ALA A 472 9.68 8.14 13.28
N SER A 473 8.75 8.26 14.23
CA SER A 473 8.82 7.51 15.50
C SER A 473 8.64 6.01 15.33
N GLU A 474 7.91 5.58 14.28
CA GLU A 474 7.71 4.18 13.94
C GLU A 474 8.98 3.57 13.33
N ILE A 475 9.67 4.35 12.49
CA ILE A 475 10.95 3.98 11.88
C ILE A 475 12.06 3.96 12.94
N GLU A 476 12.10 4.96 13.84
CA GLU A 476 13.02 4.97 14.98
C GLU A 476 12.85 3.73 15.86
N TRP A 477 11.58 3.39 16.19
CA TRP A 477 11.26 2.17 16.92
C TRP A 477 11.78 0.92 16.19
N ASP A 478 11.51 0.79 14.89
CA ASP A 478 11.92 -0.38 14.11
C ASP A 478 13.44 -0.52 13.98
N TYR A 479 14.16 0.58 13.74
CA TYR A 479 15.61 0.59 13.61
C TYR A 479 16.32 0.35 14.95
N GLY A 480 15.65 0.61 16.07
CA GLY A 480 16.12 0.25 17.41
C GLY A 480 15.93 -1.23 17.79
N LEU A 481 15.22 -2.04 16.99
CA LEU A 481 14.91 -3.42 17.35
C LEU A 481 16.10 -4.35 17.20
N LYS A 482 16.29 -5.22 18.21
CA LYS A 482 17.09 -6.44 18.04
C LYS A 482 16.32 -7.43 17.16
N ARG A 483 16.86 -7.73 15.97
CA ARG A 483 16.23 -8.65 15.01
C ARG A 483 16.31 -10.11 15.49
N LEU A 484 15.23 -10.86 15.25
CA LEU A 484 15.17 -12.31 15.52
C LEU A 484 15.99 -13.10 14.52
N HIS A 485 15.89 -12.73 13.24
CA HIS A 485 16.68 -13.29 12.16
C HIS A 485 17.96 -12.48 11.97
N ILE A 486 19.03 -13.17 11.61
CA ILE A 486 20.33 -12.58 11.26
C ILE A 486 20.69 -13.14 9.89
N GLY A 487 20.79 -12.26 8.90
CA GLY A 487 21.16 -12.62 7.53
C GLY A 487 22.53 -13.29 7.51
N GLY A 488 22.59 -14.47 6.89
CA GLY A 488 23.77 -15.34 6.93
C GLY A 488 24.58 -15.44 5.63
N ASP A 489 24.13 -14.81 4.54
CA ASP A 489 24.81 -14.89 3.25
C ASP A 489 25.96 -13.87 3.15
N PRO A 490 27.24 -14.30 3.17
CA PRO A 490 28.38 -13.40 3.13
C PRO A 490 28.57 -12.71 1.77
N THR A 491 27.88 -13.17 0.72
CA THR A 491 27.95 -12.60 -0.64
C THR A 491 26.96 -11.47 -0.88
N LYS A 492 26.04 -11.26 0.08
CA LYS A 492 25.01 -10.24 0.01
C LYS A 492 25.31 -9.12 0.99
N THR A 493 25.12 -7.89 0.54
CA THR A 493 25.21 -6.73 1.41
C THR A 493 24.08 -6.79 2.44
N ARG A 494 24.43 -6.84 3.72
CA ARG A 494 23.49 -6.63 4.81
C ARG A 494 23.35 -5.15 5.11
N TYR A 495 22.11 -4.69 5.26
CA TYR A 495 21.80 -3.31 5.63
C TYR A 495 21.25 -3.24 7.05
N VAL A 496 21.89 -2.41 7.87
CA VAL A 496 21.49 -2.11 9.24
C VAL A 496 21.53 -0.60 9.37
N TRP A 497 20.35 0.00 9.54
CA TRP A 497 20.19 1.44 9.57
C TRP A 497 19.95 1.95 10.99
N THR A 498 20.42 3.15 11.26
CA THR A 498 20.08 3.92 12.46
C THR A 498 19.04 4.98 12.12
N PHE A 499 18.36 5.52 13.14
CA PHE A 499 17.46 6.66 12.92
C PHE A 499 18.21 7.92 12.42
N GLN A 500 19.51 8.03 12.68
CA GLN A 500 20.31 9.10 12.07
C GLN A 500 20.52 8.87 10.57
N ASP A 501 20.69 7.62 10.13
CA ASP A 501 20.79 7.30 8.69
C ASP A 501 19.51 7.66 7.94
N TYR A 502 18.35 7.43 8.57
CA TYR A 502 17.05 7.88 8.09
C TYR A 502 17.04 9.40 7.86
N LYS A 503 17.30 10.20 8.89
CA LYS A 503 17.25 11.67 8.81
C LYS A 503 18.25 12.23 7.81
N ASP A 504 19.48 11.71 7.83
CA ASP A 504 20.56 12.14 6.95
C ASP A 504 20.24 11.90 5.47
N ASN A 505 19.71 10.71 5.15
CA ASN A 505 19.41 10.32 3.77
C ASN A 505 18.05 10.83 3.28
N LEU A 506 17.13 11.19 4.18
CA LEU A 506 15.90 11.86 3.77
C LEU A 506 16.23 13.14 2.99
N GLU A 507 17.25 13.87 3.43
CA GLU A 507 17.69 15.13 2.85
C GLU A 507 18.69 14.94 1.69
N ALA A 508 19.96 14.67 2.00
CA ALA A 508 21.03 14.71 0.98
C ALA A 508 22.27 13.84 1.27
N THR A 509 22.36 13.20 2.43
CA THR A 509 23.58 12.48 2.80
C THR A 509 23.57 11.07 2.22
N ALA A 510 24.62 10.73 1.46
CA ALA A 510 24.83 9.40 0.91
C ALA A 510 24.85 8.32 2.01
N LYS A 511 24.37 7.13 1.67
CA LYS A 511 24.40 5.93 2.52
C LYS A 511 24.86 4.73 1.72
N LYS A 512 25.12 3.62 2.42
CA LYS A 512 25.70 2.40 1.83
C LYS A 512 24.97 1.90 0.57
N SER A 513 23.66 2.13 0.47
CA SER A 513 22.82 1.71 -0.64
C SER A 513 22.49 2.82 -1.65
N THR A 514 22.91 4.07 -1.44
CA THR A 514 22.55 5.18 -2.34
C THR A 514 23.51 6.35 -2.19
N ASP A 515 23.98 6.87 -3.33
CA ASP A 515 24.88 8.02 -3.36
C ASP A 515 24.16 9.35 -3.13
N TRP A 516 22.82 9.37 -3.21
CA TRP A 516 22.00 10.57 -3.01
C TRP A 516 21.01 10.42 -1.86
N GLY A 517 20.67 11.55 -1.23
CA GLY A 517 19.48 11.65 -0.39
C GLY A 517 18.19 11.65 -1.21
N LEU A 518 17.06 11.36 -0.57
CA LEU A 518 15.76 11.26 -1.25
C LEU A 518 15.31 12.61 -1.82
N ARG A 519 15.32 13.68 -1.02
CA ARG A 519 14.99 15.03 -1.50
C ARG A 519 15.99 15.52 -2.54
N GLN A 520 17.28 15.26 -2.32
CA GLN A 520 18.33 15.57 -3.29
C GLN A 520 18.07 14.91 -4.65
N TRP A 521 17.73 13.62 -4.69
CA TRP A 521 17.40 12.91 -5.93
C TRP A 521 16.22 13.57 -6.65
N ILE A 522 15.14 13.86 -5.91
CA ILE A 522 13.92 14.48 -6.45
C ILE A 522 14.25 15.86 -7.04
N GLN A 523 15.01 16.69 -6.33
CA GLN A 523 15.44 18.00 -6.79
C GLN A 523 16.23 17.90 -8.10
N MET A 524 17.29 17.11 -8.12
CA MET A 524 18.19 17.00 -9.28
C MET A 524 17.46 16.48 -10.52
N ARG A 525 16.57 15.48 -10.36
CA ARG A 525 15.78 14.93 -11.46
C ARG A 525 14.75 15.93 -11.97
N ALA A 526 14.02 16.60 -11.09
CA ALA A 526 13.01 17.58 -11.47
C ALA A 526 13.63 18.78 -12.17
N GLU A 527 14.75 19.32 -11.66
CA GLU A 527 15.51 20.41 -12.28
C GLU A 527 16.00 20.05 -13.69
N ALA A 528 16.55 18.84 -13.86
CA ALA A 528 17.05 18.41 -15.16
C ALA A 528 15.93 18.30 -16.21
N VAL A 529 14.79 17.71 -15.85
CA VAL A 529 13.63 17.60 -16.75
C VAL A 529 13.03 18.98 -17.04
N ALA A 530 12.86 19.82 -16.02
CA ALA A 530 12.36 21.19 -16.19
C ALA A 530 13.25 22.01 -17.14
N ALA A 531 14.56 21.89 -17.00
CA ALA A 531 15.52 22.56 -17.88
C ALA A 531 15.52 21.99 -19.31
N GLU A 532 15.38 20.67 -19.48
CA GLU A 532 15.33 20.04 -20.81
C GLU A 532 14.10 20.48 -21.62
N PHE A 533 12.95 20.66 -20.95
CA PHE A 533 11.67 20.94 -21.59
C PHE A 533 11.15 22.38 -21.41
N ASP A 534 11.95 23.25 -20.80
CA ASP A 534 11.64 24.68 -20.60
C ASP A 534 10.28 24.93 -19.92
N PHE A 535 10.11 24.38 -18.71
CA PHE A 535 8.92 24.64 -17.89
C PHE A 535 9.26 24.84 -16.41
N GLU A 536 8.33 25.46 -15.69
CA GLU A 536 8.35 25.55 -14.22
C GLU A 536 7.28 24.61 -13.63
N TRP A 537 7.61 23.92 -12.54
CA TRP A 537 6.65 23.14 -11.76
C TRP A 537 5.78 24.03 -10.86
N ASP A 538 4.68 23.48 -10.36
CA ASP A 538 3.75 24.24 -9.54
C ASP A 538 4.42 24.74 -8.25
N SER A 539 4.23 26.03 -7.93
CA SER A 539 4.75 26.63 -6.70
C SER A 539 4.02 26.18 -5.43
N VAL A 540 2.85 25.54 -5.58
CA VAL A 540 2.04 24.97 -4.50
C VAL A 540 1.57 23.58 -4.95
N PRO A 541 1.62 22.55 -4.09
CA PRO A 541 1.15 21.22 -4.46
C PRO A 541 -0.34 21.24 -4.79
N LEU A 542 -0.74 20.52 -5.85
CA LEU A 542 -2.14 20.25 -6.10
C LEU A 542 -2.75 19.41 -4.97
N GLU A 543 -4.00 19.71 -4.63
CA GLU A 543 -4.76 18.90 -3.70
C GLU A 543 -5.29 17.64 -4.41
N PRO A 544 -5.34 16.48 -3.74
CA PRO A 544 -5.92 15.28 -4.32
C PRO A 544 -7.40 15.48 -4.56
N VAL A 545 -7.90 14.96 -5.69
CA VAL A 545 -9.33 14.96 -5.99
C VAL A 545 -10.06 14.22 -4.88
N THR A 546 -10.92 14.94 -4.15
CA THR A 546 -11.72 14.34 -3.08
C THR A 546 -12.79 13.49 -3.73
N LYS A 547 -12.63 12.17 -3.68
CA LYS A 547 -13.65 11.24 -4.17
C LYS A 547 -14.78 11.19 -3.15
N ILE A 548 -15.85 11.93 -3.41
CA ILE A 548 -17.05 11.95 -2.57
C ILE A 548 -17.67 10.54 -2.60
N ILE A 549 -17.65 9.86 -1.46
CA ILE A 549 -18.41 8.63 -1.22
C ILE A 549 -19.82 9.08 -0.79
N PRO A 550 -20.88 8.80 -1.55
CA PRO A 550 -22.25 9.11 -1.13
C PRO A 550 -22.60 8.35 0.15
N GLU A 551 -23.21 9.01 1.13
CA GLU A 551 -23.60 8.46 2.45
C GLU A 551 -24.72 7.39 2.41
N GLU A 552 -25.13 6.88 1.24
CA GLU A 552 -26.23 5.91 1.12
C GLU A 552 -25.73 4.54 0.64
N ASP A 553 -25.58 3.59 1.58
CA ASP A 553 -25.94 2.15 1.48
C ASP A 553 -25.28 1.24 2.56
N ILE A 554 -24.88 1.78 3.73
CA ILE A 554 -24.42 0.94 4.85
C ILE A 554 -25.53 -0.03 5.32
N SER A 555 -26.82 0.29 5.12
CA SER A 555 -27.93 -0.58 5.52
C SER A 555 -28.25 -1.73 4.57
N ASN A 556 -27.74 -1.74 3.33
CA ASN A 556 -28.06 -2.76 2.33
C ASN A 556 -26.87 -3.65 1.92
N ALA A 557 -25.63 -3.25 2.25
CA ALA A 557 -24.43 -4.04 1.95
C ALA A 557 -24.29 -5.29 2.84
N GLU A 558 -25.00 -5.37 3.96
CA GLU A 558 -25.03 -6.56 4.84
C GLU A 558 -25.92 -7.69 4.27
N ALA A 559 -26.88 -7.38 3.39
CA ALA A 559 -27.88 -8.35 2.93
C ALA A 559 -27.41 -9.27 1.78
N SER A 560 -26.31 -8.94 1.08
CA SER A 560 -25.84 -9.71 -0.07
C SER A 560 -24.60 -10.60 0.21
N ASN A 561 -24.17 -10.74 1.47
CA ASN A 561 -23.05 -11.61 1.86
C ASN A 561 -23.48 -13.02 2.28
N LEU A 562 -24.73 -13.40 2.02
CA LEU A 562 -25.26 -14.74 2.31
C LEU A 562 -25.17 -15.62 1.06
N ASP A 563 -23.96 -15.96 0.64
CA ASP A 563 -23.68 -17.19 -0.13
C ASP A 563 -22.17 -17.46 -0.11
N ASP A 564 -21.68 -17.99 1.01
CA ASP A 564 -20.53 -18.90 1.02
C ASP A 564 -20.51 -19.66 2.37
N LYS A 565 -20.94 -20.93 2.33
CA LYS A 565 -20.91 -21.84 3.49
C LYS A 565 -19.55 -22.53 3.58
N SER A 566 -18.82 -22.24 4.65
CA SER A 566 -18.07 -23.15 5.54
C SER A 566 -16.69 -22.61 5.94
N ALA A 567 -16.31 -22.96 7.18
CA ALA A 567 -15.17 -22.51 7.99
C ALA A 567 -15.40 -21.21 8.80
N SER A 568 -14.97 -21.25 10.06
CA SER A 568 -15.30 -20.30 11.12
C SER A 568 -14.78 -18.89 10.84
N ASN A 569 -15.66 -18.03 10.35
CA ASN A 569 -15.46 -16.58 10.30
C ASN A 569 -15.92 -15.93 11.61
N SER A 570 -15.14 -14.98 12.10
CA SER A 570 -15.62 -13.90 12.97
C SER A 570 -14.89 -12.62 12.59
N LYS A 571 -15.44 -11.85 11.63
CA LYS A 571 -15.15 -10.43 11.62
C LYS A 571 -15.87 -9.86 12.83
N ILE A 572 -15.13 -9.54 13.89
CA ILE A 572 -15.72 -8.85 15.03
C ILE A 572 -15.78 -7.39 14.59
N GLU A 573 -16.89 -7.02 13.96
CA GLU A 573 -17.29 -5.61 13.91
C GLU A 573 -17.76 -5.24 15.31
N MET A 574 -17.34 -4.07 15.82
CA MET A 574 -17.83 -3.53 17.09
C MET A 574 -19.31 -3.10 16.96
N ASN A 575 -20.20 -4.01 16.60
CA ASN A 575 -21.63 -3.78 16.44
C ASN A 575 -22.35 -4.12 17.75
N MET A 576 -22.97 -3.09 18.35
CA MET A 576 -24.21 -3.01 19.17
C MET A 576 -24.59 -4.10 20.20
N THR A 577 -24.15 -5.33 20.05
CA THR A 577 -24.52 -6.49 20.88
C THR A 577 -23.92 -6.39 22.29
N PHE A 578 -22.73 -5.79 22.42
CA PHE A 578 -22.14 -5.44 23.73
C PHE A 578 -22.87 -4.28 24.42
N ILE A 579 -23.55 -3.41 23.67
CA ILE A 579 -24.36 -2.30 24.23
C ILE A 579 -25.53 -2.86 25.03
N MET A 580 -26.18 -3.94 24.57
CA MET A 580 -27.30 -4.57 25.29
C MET A 580 -26.88 -5.22 26.62
N MET A 581 -25.67 -5.78 26.70
CA MET A 581 -25.16 -6.38 27.93
C MET A 581 -24.70 -5.32 28.95
N ALA A 582 -24.14 -4.20 28.47
CA ALA A 582 -23.77 -3.05 29.31
C ALA A 582 -25.01 -2.27 29.82
N ILE A 583 -26.05 -2.11 29.00
CA ILE A 583 -27.32 -1.49 29.40
C ILE A 583 -27.99 -2.30 30.53
N ALA A 584 -27.90 -3.64 30.51
CA ALA A 584 -28.46 -4.48 31.57
C ALA A 584 -27.78 -4.28 32.93
N VAL A 585 -26.47 -4.02 32.96
CA VAL A 585 -25.71 -3.77 34.20
C VAL A 585 -25.98 -2.36 34.73
N VAL A 586 -26.03 -1.35 33.85
CA VAL A 586 -26.30 0.04 34.24
C VAL A 586 -27.75 0.23 34.70
N ILE A 587 -28.72 -0.47 34.11
CA ILE A 587 -30.12 -0.45 34.59
C ILE A 587 -30.23 -1.11 35.97
N PHE A 588 -29.41 -2.12 36.29
CA PHE A 588 -29.44 -2.79 37.59
C PHE A 588 -28.83 -1.94 38.72
N GLU A 589 -27.83 -1.11 38.43
CA GLU A 589 -27.25 -0.16 39.40
C GLU A 589 -28.10 1.10 39.60
N ILE A 590 -28.96 1.46 38.65
CA ILE A 590 -29.89 2.60 38.77
C ILE A 590 -31.21 2.19 39.48
N LEU A 591 -31.52 0.90 39.53
CA LEU A 591 -32.74 0.35 40.15
C LEU A 591 -32.55 -0.23 41.57
N MET A 592 -31.34 -0.16 42.12
CA MET A 592 -31.05 -0.37 43.56
C MET A 592 -30.63 0.95 44.20
#